data_AF-A0A2R6FM89-F1
#
_entry.id   AF-A0A2R6FM89-F1
#
_cell.length_a   1.000
_cell.length_b   1.000
_cell.length_c   1.000
_cell.angle_alpha   90.00
_cell.angle_beta   90.00
_cell.angle_gamma   90.00
#
_symmetry.space_group_name_H-M   'P 1'
#
loop_
_entity.id
_entity.type
_entity.pdbx_description
1 polymer ?
#
loop_
_entity_poly.entity_id
_entity_poly.type
_entity_poly.pdbx_seq_one_letter_code
_entity_poly.pdbx_strand_id
1 'polypeptide(L)'
;GLFGITFGLLPALVLLVVLAVYDAISVYGTEHMLTLASGVMDLKVPIVLVVPLSLSYSYLDAEMPDPVGEEAADARAEGETAETDPFDRNALFIGLGDAVIPTVLVASAAFFAPRSMPAVDLLGFPVALPAVTAMVGTHLGLVVLLWMVLKGRAHAGLPLLNGGTIAGYLVGALAGGVSLVQALGLGPYV
;
A
#
# COMPACT_ATOMS: atom_id res chain seq x y z
N GLY A 1 -11.55 6.89 0.14
CA GLY A 1 -12.60 7.77 0.70
C GLY A 1 -13.52 8.31 -0.37
N LEU A 2 -13.20 9.48 -0.95
CA LEU A 2 -14.04 10.12 -1.97
C LEU A 2 -13.88 9.48 -3.36
N PHE A 3 -12.65 9.20 -3.78
CA PHE A 3 -12.35 8.60 -5.08
C PHE A 3 -13.03 7.24 -5.30
N GLY A 4 -13.07 6.37 -4.28
CA GLY A 4 -13.71 5.06 -4.39
C GLY A 4 -15.24 5.11 -4.48
N ILE A 5 -15.89 6.22 -4.09
CA ILE A 5 -17.34 6.37 -4.29
C ILE A 5 -17.63 6.85 -5.73
N THR A 6 -16.67 7.55 -6.35
CA THR A 6 -16.76 7.99 -7.75
C THR A 6 -16.32 6.89 -8.73
N PHE A 7 -15.37 6.05 -8.34
CA PHE A 7 -14.91 4.91 -9.13
C PHE A 7 -15.79 3.69 -8.87
N GLY A 8 -16.28 3.05 -9.94
CA GLY A 8 -16.89 1.72 -9.83
C GLY A 8 -15.85 0.63 -9.52
N LEU A 9 -16.32 -0.60 -9.31
CA LEU A 9 -15.47 -1.75 -8.99
C LEU A 9 -14.39 -2.00 -10.06
N LEU A 10 -14.77 -1.99 -11.33
CA LEU A 10 -13.86 -2.26 -12.44
C LEU A 10 -12.72 -1.22 -12.56
N PRO A 11 -13.00 0.11 -12.64
CA PRO A 11 -11.94 1.11 -12.62
C PRO A 11 -11.03 1.05 -11.39
N ALA A 12 -11.57 0.78 -10.21
CA ALA A 12 -10.78 0.64 -8.98
C ALA A 12 -9.82 -0.55 -9.06
N LEU A 13 -10.31 -1.72 -9.51
CA LEU A 13 -9.47 -2.91 -9.69
C LEU A 13 -8.35 -2.67 -10.71
N VAL A 14 -8.68 -2.07 -11.86
CA VAL A 14 -7.68 -1.75 -12.88
C VAL A 14 -6.63 -0.78 -12.33
N LEU A 15 -7.04 0.27 -11.63
CA LEU A 15 -6.12 1.22 -11.00
C LEU A 15 -5.14 0.53 -10.05
N LEU A 16 -5.65 -0.29 -9.12
CA LEU A 16 -4.82 -0.98 -8.13
C LEU A 16 -3.85 -1.96 -8.80
N VAL A 17 -4.30 -2.71 -9.82
CA VAL A 17 -3.47 -3.66 -10.57
C VAL A 17 -2.37 -2.93 -11.33
N VAL A 18 -2.72 -1.86 -12.06
CA VAL A 18 -1.74 -1.08 -12.85
C VAL A 18 -0.67 -0.48 -11.93
N LEU A 19 -1.06 0.11 -10.80
CA LEU A 19 -0.10 0.69 -9.86
C LEU A 19 0.75 -0.37 -9.16
N ALA A 20 0.17 -1.51 -8.79
CA ALA A 20 0.94 -2.63 -8.24
C ALA A 20 1.98 -3.15 -9.25
N VAL A 21 1.58 -3.35 -10.51
CA VAL A 21 2.50 -3.81 -11.56
C VAL A 21 3.57 -2.77 -11.84
N TYR A 22 3.21 -1.49 -11.90
CA TYR A 22 4.16 -0.40 -12.07
C TYR A 22 5.23 -0.38 -10.97
N ASP A 23 4.83 -0.45 -9.70
CA ASP A 23 5.75 -0.47 -8.56
C ASP A 23 6.62 -1.73 -8.55
N ALA A 24 6.04 -2.90 -8.85
CA ALA A 24 6.81 -4.15 -8.99
C ALA A 24 7.89 -4.04 -10.09
N ILE A 25 7.55 -3.47 -11.25
CA ILE A 25 8.50 -3.29 -12.35
C ILE A 25 9.54 -2.22 -11.98
N SER A 26 9.12 -1.12 -11.35
CA SER A 26 10.02 -0.04 -10.94
C SER A 26 11.05 -0.52 -9.91
N VAL A 27 10.63 -1.36 -8.96
CA VAL A 27 11.49 -1.84 -7.88
C VAL A 27 12.33 -3.05 -8.29
N TYR A 28 11.76 -4.04 -8.98
CA TYR A 28 12.47 -5.28 -9.33
C TYR A 28 13.03 -5.30 -10.75
N GLY A 29 12.51 -4.48 -11.66
CA GLY A 29 12.87 -4.48 -13.07
C GLY A 29 13.97 -3.49 -13.43
N THR A 30 14.08 -2.37 -12.71
CA THR A 30 15.10 -1.36 -12.98
C THR A 30 16.01 -1.14 -11.77
N GLU A 31 17.12 -1.89 -11.69
CA GLU A 31 18.31 -1.50 -10.91
C GLU A 31 18.99 -0.21 -11.48
N HIS A 32 18.33 0.51 -12.40
CA HIS A 32 18.85 1.64 -13.16
C HIS A 32 18.50 3.01 -12.55
N MET A 33 18.13 3.05 -11.26
CA MET A 33 17.98 4.31 -10.51
C MET A 33 19.35 4.93 -10.15
N LEU A 34 20.45 4.19 -10.34
CA LEU A 34 21.82 4.66 -10.07
C LEU A 34 22.43 5.58 -11.13
N THR A 35 21.74 5.95 -12.22
CA THR A 35 22.36 6.73 -13.32
C THR A 35 21.65 8.00 -13.77
N LEU A 36 20.59 8.47 -13.09
CA LEU A 36 19.93 9.76 -13.42
C LEU A 36 19.90 10.77 -12.27
N ALA A 37 20.87 10.70 -11.36
CA ALA A 37 21.15 11.76 -10.42
C ALA A 37 21.81 12.98 -11.13
N SER A 38 21.07 13.73 -11.95
CA SER A 38 21.51 15.08 -12.38
C SER A 38 20.41 15.99 -12.94
N GLY A 39 19.13 15.68 -12.71
CA GLY A 39 18.03 16.27 -13.49
C GLY A 39 17.21 17.37 -12.83
N VAL A 40 16.44 17.02 -11.80
CA VAL A 40 15.38 17.92 -11.31
C VAL A 40 15.09 17.62 -9.83
N MET A 41 16.00 18.02 -8.94
CA MET A 41 15.80 17.94 -7.47
C MET A 41 15.11 19.19 -6.92
N ASP A 42 14.01 19.66 -7.53
CA ASP A 42 13.38 20.92 -7.10
C ASP A 42 11.88 20.88 -6.82
N LEU A 43 11.31 19.70 -6.56
CA LEU A 43 9.95 19.60 -6.05
C LEU A 43 9.95 19.14 -4.58
N LYS A 44 10.06 20.14 -3.70
CA LYS A 44 9.83 20.01 -2.25
C LYS A 44 8.35 19.73 -1.99
N VAL A 45 7.94 18.47 -1.94
CA VAL A 45 6.63 18.09 -1.40
C VAL A 45 6.78 16.87 -0.48
N PRO A 46 6.69 17.04 0.85
CA PRO A 46 6.64 15.91 1.76
C PRO A 46 5.28 15.20 1.65
N ILE A 47 5.28 13.97 1.11
CA ILE A 47 4.09 13.10 0.95
C ILE A 47 4.39 11.75 1.63
N VAL A 48 4.91 11.78 2.86
CA VAL A 48 5.40 10.59 3.54
C VAL A 48 4.58 10.31 4.81
N LEU A 49 4.05 9.10 4.91
CA LEU A 49 3.43 8.56 6.11
C LEU A 49 4.50 7.82 6.93
N VAL A 50 4.59 8.16 8.22
CA VAL A 50 5.52 7.51 9.15
C VAL A 50 4.78 6.46 9.96
N VAL A 51 5.20 5.20 9.84
CA VAL A 51 4.71 4.10 10.68
C VAL A 51 5.80 3.75 11.70
N PRO A 52 5.55 3.89 13.01
CA PRO A 52 6.54 3.56 14.04
C PRO A 52 6.78 2.04 14.05
N LEU A 53 8.04 1.65 14.06
CA LEU A 53 8.45 0.23 14.12
C LEU A 53 8.63 -0.26 15.56
N SER A 54 8.65 0.64 16.54
CA SER A 54 8.71 0.35 17.98
C SER A 54 7.65 1.14 18.75
N LEU A 55 7.07 0.54 19.78
CA LEU A 55 6.09 1.20 20.67
C LEU A 55 6.72 2.31 21.55
N SER A 56 8.05 2.42 21.53
CA SER A 56 8.84 3.42 22.25
C SER A 56 9.13 4.68 21.41
N TYR A 57 8.67 4.71 20.16
CA TYR A 57 8.88 5.84 19.25
C TYR A 57 8.02 7.05 19.63
N SER A 58 8.66 8.19 19.88
CA SER A 58 8.04 9.49 20.17
C SER A 58 8.37 10.46 19.02
N TYR A 59 7.34 10.91 18.31
CA TYR A 59 7.49 11.89 17.21
C TYR A 59 8.06 13.25 17.69
N LEU A 60 8.03 13.51 19.00
CA LEU A 60 8.52 14.75 19.60
C LEU A 60 10.02 14.69 19.95
N ASP A 61 10.58 13.49 20.12
CA ASP A 61 12.00 13.28 20.44
C ASP A 61 12.81 12.81 19.22
N ALA A 62 12.13 12.48 18.12
CA ALA A 62 12.76 12.25 16.84
C ALA A 62 13.20 13.60 16.25
N GLU A 63 14.51 13.84 16.23
CA GLU A 63 15.10 14.91 15.44
C GLU A 63 14.73 14.64 13.97
N MET A 64 13.83 15.47 13.43
CA MET A 64 13.37 15.35 12.05
C MET A 64 14.61 15.32 11.15
N PRO A 65 14.86 14.24 10.40
CA PRO A 65 15.97 14.23 9.46
C PRO A 65 15.73 15.38 8.49
N ASP A 66 16.71 16.27 8.40
CA ASP A 66 16.74 17.27 7.34
C ASP A 66 16.53 16.51 6.02
N PRO A 67 15.53 16.84 5.18
CA PRO A 67 15.15 16.05 4.00
C PRO A 67 16.23 16.00 2.91
N VAL A 68 17.46 16.44 3.21
CA VAL A 68 18.64 16.47 2.34
C VAL A 68 19.76 15.52 2.79
N GLY A 69 19.53 14.62 3.74
CA GLY A 69 20.58 13.71 4.27
C GLY A 69 20.68 12.31 3.66
N GLU A 70 19.59 11.69 3.21
CA GLU A 70 19.57 10.23 2.99
C GLU A 70 19.51 9.75 1.54
N GLU A 71 19.85 10.61 0.57
CA GLU A 71 20.24 10.14 -0.78
C GLU A 71 21.78 10.04 -0.94
N ALA A 72 22.53 10.18 0.15
CA ALA A 72 23.99 10.05 0.16
C ALA A 72 24.52 8.88 1.00
N ALA A 73 23.68 7.87 1.32
CA ALA A 73 24.11 6.73 2.14
C ALA A 73 24.50 5.46 1.35
N ASP A 74 24.45 5.46 0.01
CA ASP A 74 24.84 4.27 -0.79
C ASP A 74 25.94 4.52 -1.85
N ALA A 75 26.76 5.57 -1.70
CA ALA A 75 27.91 5.80 -2.59
C ALA A 75 29.21 6.26 -1.89
N ARG A 76 29.44 5.81 -0.65
CA ARG A 76 30.79 5.78 -0.06
C ARG A 76 31.00 4.52 0.77
N ALA A 77 31.19 3.40 0.10
CA ALA A 77 31.98 2.32 0.67
C ALA A 77 33.45 2.69 0.53
N GLU A 78 33.97 3.51 1.45
CA GLU A 78 35.40 3.52 1.79
C GLU A 78 35.60 4.21 3.14
N GLY A 79 35.80 3.39 4.19
CA GLY A 79 36.39 3.81 5.46
C GLY A 79 35.42 4.24 6.56
N GLU A 80 34.88 3.27 7.28
CA GLU A 80 34.88 3.15 8.75
C GLU A 80 33.65 2.38 9.24
N THR A 81 33.93 1.40 10.09
CA THR A 81 33.01 0.43 10.67
C THR A 81 31.95 1.12 11.55
N ALA A 82 30.73 1.24 11.05
CA ALA A 82 29.55 1.36 11.89
C ALA A 82 28.57 0.29 11.44
N GLU A 83 28.54 -0.82 12.17
CA GLU A 83 27.42 -1.77 12.13
C GLU A 83 26.16 -1.02 12.56
N THR A 84 25.42 -0.44 11.61
CA THR A 84 24.06 0.01 11.86
C THR A 84 23.18 -1.24 11.94
N ASP A 85 22.88 -1.62 13.17
CA ASP A 85 21.97 -2.71 13.50
C ASP A 85 20.66 -2.55 12.70
N PRO A 86 20.17 -3.59 11.98
CA PRO A 86 18.88 -3.55 11.32
C PRO A 86 17.71 -3.12 12.22
N PHE A 87 17.90 -3.14 13.54
CA PHE A 87 16.97 -2.64 14.56
C PHE A 87 16.98 -1.11 14.79
N ASP A 88 17.90 -0.34 14.21
CA ASP A 88 17.98 1.12 14.44
C ASP A 88 17.12 1.96 13.48
N ARG A 89 16.45 1.30 12.51
CA ARG A 89 15.41 1.94 11.68
C ARG A 89 14.11 2.02 12.47
N ASN A 90 13.93 3.10 13.23
CA ASN A 90 12.78 3.30 14.13
C ASN A 90 11.47 3.71 13.43
N ALA A 91 11.51 4.02 12.13
CA ALA A 91 10.37 4.45 11.34
C ALA A 91 10.41 3.85 9.93
N LEU A 92 9.27 3.32 9.47
CA LEU A 92 9.07 3.00 8.07
C LEU A 92 8.36 4.17 7.40
N PHE A 93 9.02 4.76 6.41
CA PHE A 93 8.47 5.79 5.55
C PHE A 93 7.73 5.12 4.39
N ILE A 94 6.40 5.20 4.40
CA ILE A 94 5.54 4.71 3.31
C ILE A 94 5.03 5.95 2.56
N GLY A 95 5.06 5.93 1.23
CA GLY A 95 4.44 7.00 0.45
C GLY A 95 2.95 7.10 0.81
N LEU A 96 2.44 8.31 1.08
CA LEU A 96 1.02 8.48 1.44
C LEU A 96 0.09 7.90 0.36
N GLY A 97 0.54 7.87 -0.90
CA GLY A 97 -0.13 7.16 -1.99
C GLY A 97 -0.41 5.69 -1.65
N ASP A 98 0.56 4.96 -1.11
CA ASP A 98 0.44 3.51 -0.85
C ASP A 98 -0.56 3.18 0.25
N ALA A 99 -0.73 4.08 1.22
CA ALA A 99 -1.76 3.96 2.24
C ALA A 99 -3.16 4.30 1.69
N VAL A 100 -3.26 5.24 0.75
CA VAL A 100 -4.54 5.74 0.22
C VAL A 100 -5.09 4.88 -0.92
N ILE A 101 -4.25 4.38 -1.82
CA ILE A 101 -4.66 3.65 -3.02
C ILE A 101 -5.50 2.39 -2.70
N PRO A 102 -5.11 1.49 -1.78
CA PRO A 102 -5.92 0.36 -1.35
C PRO A 102 -7.34 0.75 -0.91
N THR A 103 -7.49 1.91 -0.25
CA THR A 103 -8.78 2.36 0.28
C THR A 103 -9.78 2.73 -0.82
N VAL A 104 -9.31 2.95 -2.05
CA VAL A 104 -10.18 3.20 -3.21
C VAL A 104 -11.04 1.98 -3.49
N LEU A 105 -10.44 0.78 -3.54
CA LEU A 105 -11.18 -0.47 -3.74
C LEU A 105 -12.10 -0.78 -2.56
N VAL A 106 -11.65 -0.56 -1.32
CA VAL A 106 -12.48 -0.74 -0.12
C VAL A 106 -13.73 0.14 -0.17
N ALA A 107 -13.58 1.43 -0.46
CA ALA A 107 -14.71 2.36 -0.56
C ALA A 107 -15.62 2.02 -1.75
N SER A 108 -15.05 1.61 -2.88
CA SER A 108 -15.82 1.15 -4.05
C SER A 108 -16.64 -0.09 -3.72
N ALA A 109 -16.05 -1.07 -3.03
CA ALA A 109 -16.73 -2.28 -2.59
C ALA A 109 -17.84 -1.97 -1.58
N ALA A 110 -17.61 -1.05 -0.65
CA ALA A 110 -18.64 -0.66 0.33
C ALA A 110 -19.86 0.00 -0.33
N PHE A 111 -19.67 0.73 -1.42
CA PHE A 111 -20.74 1.48 -2.08
C PHE A 111 -21.42 0.72 -3.22
N PHE A 112 -20.65 0.01 -4.05
CA PHE A 112 -21.14 -0.63 -5.27
C PHE A 112 -21.38 -2.14 -5.15
N ALA A 113 -21.07 -2.75 -4.00
CA ALA A 113 -21.40 -4.15 -3.77
C ALA A 113 -22.91 -4.40 -3.94
N PRO A 114 -23.32 -5.47 -4.65
CA PRO A 114 -24.71 -5.89 -4.73
C PRO A 114 -25.35 -6.04 -3.34
N ARG A 115 -26.54 -5.48 -3.16
CA ARG A 115 -27.28 -5.55 -1.88
C ARG A 115 -27.68 -6.97 -1.46
N SER A 116 -27.59 -7.93 -2.38
CA SER A 116 -27.80 -9.36 -2.09
C SER A 116 -26.63 -10.00 -1.36
N MET A 117 -25.48 -9.33 -1.27
CA MET A 117 -24.33 -9.85 -0.55
C MET A 117 -24.54 -9.79 0.96
N PRO A 118 -23.98 -10.75 1.72
CA PRO A 118 -23.91 -10.65 3.16
C PRO A 118 -23.23 -9.35 3.60
N ALA A 119 -23.80 -8.70 4.61
CA ALA A 119 -23.21 -7.55 5.28
C ALA A 119 -22.82 -7.94 6.70
N VAL A 120 -21.70 -7.39 7.17
CA VAL A 120 -21.27 -7.48 8.56
C VAL A 120 -21.69 -6.18 9.24
N ASP A 121 -22.35 -6.29 10.38
CA ASP A 121 -22.65 -5.12 11.21
C ASP A 121 -21.37 -4.67 11.91
N LEU A 122 -20.85 -3.50 11.51
CA LEU A 122 -19.67 -2.89 12.08
C LEU A 122 -20.06 -1.58 12.75
N LEU A 123 -20.00 -1.55 14.09
CA LEU A 123 -20.31 -0.37 14.90
C LEU A 123 -21.71 0.21 14.63
N GLY A 124 -22.70 -0.65 14.31
CA GLY A 124 -24.07 -0.24 14.03
C GLY A 124 -24.34 0.13 12.57
N PHE A 125 -23.37 -0.09 11.67
CA PHE A 125 -23.51 0.15 10.24
C PHE A 125 -23.32 -1.16 9.47
N PRO A 126 -24.27 -1.55 8.60
CA PRO A 126 -24.09 -2.71 7.73
C PRO A 126 -23.04 -2.40 6.67
N VAL A 127 -21.91 -3.11 6.72
CA VAL A 127 -20.82 -3.00 5.76
C VAL A 127 -20.77 -4.26 4.91
N ALA A 128 -20.70 -4.11 3.59
CA ALA A 128 -20.64 -5.25 2.68
C ALA A 128 -19.44 -6.15 2.99
N LEU A 129 -19.65 -7.47 3.06
CA LEU A 129 -18.62 -8.45 3.38
C LEU A 129 -17.33 -8.28 2.54
N PRO A 130 -17.38 -8.04 1.22
CA PRO A 130 -16.18 -7.86 0.41
C PRO A 130 -15.37 -6.62 0.78
N ALA A 131 -16.01 -5.57 1.31
CA ALA A 131 -15.31 -4.36 1.77
C ALA A 131 -14.54 -4.65 3.07
N VAL A 132 -15.15 -5.41 3.99
CA VAL A 132 -14.50 -5.82 5.24
C VAL A 132 -13.31 -6.73 4.96
N THR A 133 -13.49 -7.74 4.11
CA THR A 133 -12.39 -8.65 3.76
C THR A 133 -11.31 -7.96 2.96
N ALA A 134 -11.64 -6.95 2.13
CA ALA A 134 -10.65 -6.10 1.46
C ALA A 134 -9.81 -5.33 2.48
N MET A 135 -10.44 -4.72 3.51
CA MET A 135 -9.71 -4.04 4.60
C MET A 135 -8.77 -5.01 5.30
N VAL A 136 -9.26 -6.18 5.70
CA VAL A 136 -8.43 -7.23 6.33
C VAL A 136 -7.27 -7.61 5.41
N GLY A 137 -7.53 -7.76 4.11
CA GLY A 137 -6.51 -8.03 3.09
C GLY A 137 -5.42 -6.96 3.02
N THR A 138 -5.79 -5.66 3.08
CA THR A 138 -4.81 -4.56 3.15
C THR A 138 -3.92 -4.68 4.38
N HIS A 139 -4.50 -4.96 5.55
CA HIS A 139 -3.75 -5.08 6.80
C HIS A 139 -2.82 -6.29 6.78
N LEU A 140 -3.26 -7.42 6.24
CA LEU A 140 -2.40 -8.59 6.04
C LEU A 140 -1.25 -8.28 5.08
N GLY A 141 -1.52 -7.58 3.98
CA GLY A 141 -0.49 -7.10 3.06
C GLY A 141 0.55 -6.22 3.75
N LEU A 142 0.09 -5.29 4.61
CA LEU A 142 0.97 -4.43 5.40
C LEU A 142 1.80 -5.24 6.40
N VAL A 143 1.21 -6.20 7.11
CA VAL A 143 1.94 -7.07 8.05
C VAL A 143 3.03 -7.87 7.33
N VAL A 144 2.72 -8.41 6.14
CA VAL A 144 3.71 -9.13 5.32
C VAL A 144 4.83 -8.18 4.88
N LEU A 145 4.49 -6.98 4.43
CA LEU A 145 5.46 -5.96 4.03
C LEU A 145 6.40 -5.60 5.19
N LEU A 146 5.85 -5.30 6.37
CA LEU A 146 6.62 -5.00 7.58
C LEU A 146 7.54 -6.16 7.95
N TRP A 147 7.03 -7.40 7.89
CA TRP A 147 7.85 -8.58 8.17
C TRP A 147 9.02 -8.75 7.18
N MET A 148 8.84 -8.41 5.91
CA MET A 148 9.90 -8.46 4.90
C MET A 148 10.93 -7.34 5.09
N VAL A 149 10.48 -6.14 5.43
CA VAL A 149 11.34 -4.99 5.73
C VAL A 149 12.19 -5.25 6.98
N LEU A 150 11.59 -5.80 8.04
CA LEU A 150 12.32 -6.20 9.25
C LEU A 150 13.37 -7.30 8.99
N LYS A 151 13.23 -8.06 7.90
CA LYS A 151 14.23 -9.02 7.42
C LYS A 151 15.30 -8.40 6.51
N GLY A 152 15.31 -7.08 6.36
CA GLY A 152 16.30 -6.35 5.56
C GLY A 152 16.12 -6.49 4.05
N ARG A 153 14.96 -6.94 3.56
CA ARG A 153 14.72 -7.11 2.12
C ARG A 153 13.90 -5.93 1.59
N ALA A 154 14.47 -5.15 0.67
CA ALA A 154 13.71 -4.15 -0.08
C ALA A 154 12.61 -4.84 -0.91
N HIS A 155 11.37 -4.35 -0.81
CA HIS A 155 10.23 -4.85 -1.56
C HIS A 155 9.36 -3.69 -2.04
N ALA A 156 8.75 -3.90 -3.19
CA ALA A 156 7.69 -3.06 -3.73
C ALA A 156 6.49 -3.05 -2.76
N GLY A 157 6.11 -1.87 -2.28
CA GLY A 157 5.08 -1.72 -1.27
C GLY A 157 3.67 -1.94 -1.82
N LEU A 158 3.39 -1.40 -3.01
CA LEU A 158 2.07 -1.46 -3.63
C LEU A 158 1.65 -2.88 -4.03
N PRO A 159 2.51 -3.78 -4.54
CA PRO A 159 2.13 -5.17 -4.80
C PRO A 159 1.57 -5.89 -3.58
N LEU A 160 2.18 -5.71 -2.42
CA LEU A 160 1.72 -6.37 -1.19
C LEU A 160 0.43 -5.73 -0.67
N LEU A 161 0.35 -4.40 -0.65
CA LEU A 161 -0.82 -3.68 -0.15
C LEU A 161 -2.02 -3.80 -1.10
N ASN A 162 -1.87 -3.44 -2.37
CA ASN A 162 -2.93 -3.55 -3.37
C ASN A 162 -3.27 -5.02 -3.64
N GLY A 163 -2.28 -5.89 -3.75
CA GLY A 163 -2.50 -7.32 -3.95
C GLY A 163 -3.26 -7.96 -2.79
N GLY A 164 -2.88 -7.66 -1.54
CA GLY A 164 -3.61 -8.10 -0.36
C GLY A 164 -5.06 -7.60 -0.35
N THR A 165 -5.27 -6.33 -0.72
CA THR A 165 -6.61 -5.72 -0.81
C THR A 165 -7.48 -6.37 -1.88
N ILE A 166 -6.93 -6.59 -3.08
CA ILE A 166 -7.63 -7.27 -4.19
C ILE A 166 -7.96 -8.71 -3.81
N ALA A 167 -7.00 -9.45 -3.22
CA ALA A 167 -7.22 -10.82 -2.79
C ALA A 167 -8.31 -10.90 -1.71
N GLY A 168 -8.24 -10.03 -0.69
CA GLY A 168 -9.26 -9.93 0.35
C GLY A 168 -10.65 -9.59 -0.21
N TYR A 169 -10.72 -8.64 -1.14
CA TYR A 169 -11.94 -8.28 -1.85
C TYR A 169 -12.53 -9.48 -2.59
N LEU A 170 -11.74 -10.15 -3.42
CA LEU A 170 -12.20 -11.27 -4.24
C LEU A 170 -12.65 -12.45 -3.38
N VAL A 171 -11.92 -12.76 -2.30
CA VAL A 171 -12.32 -13.80 -1.35
C VAL A 171 -13.68 -13.48 -0.73
N GLY A 172 -13.89 -12.25 -0.25
CA GLY A 172 -15.18 -11.85 0.33
C GLY A 172 -16.32 -11.80 -0.68
N ALA A 173 -16.05 -11.39 -1.91
CA ALA A 173 -17.03 -11.38 -3.00
C ALA A 173 -17.47 -12.81 -3.35
N LEU A 174 -16.52 -13.72 -3.58
CA LEU A 174 -16.82 -15.11 -3.92
C LEU A 174 -17.49 -15.84 -2.74
N ALA A 175 -17.04 -15.62 -1.51
CA ALA A 175 -17.70 -16.17 -0.32
C ALA A 175 -19.11 -15.61 -0.12
N GLY A 176 -19.36 -14.37 -0.56
CA GLY A 176 -20.68 -13.73 -0.60
C GLY A 176 -21.59 -14.26 -1.71
N GLY A 177 -21.13 -15.21 -2.53
CA GLY A 177 -21.93 -15.91 -3.53
C GLY A 177 -22.07 -15.21 -4.87
N VAL A 178 -21.32 -14.13 -5.14
CA VAL A 178 -21.32 -13.52 -6.48
C VAL A 178 -20.32 -14.18 -7.41
N SER A 179 -20.63 -14.14 -8.71
CA SER A 179 -19.71 -14.65 -9.73
C SER A 179 -18.47 -13.77 -9.86
N LEU A 180 -17.38 -14.34 -10.38
CA LEU A 180 -16.16 -13.58 -10.65
C LEU A 180 -16.43 -12.41 -11.62
N VAL A 181 -17.30 -12.60 -12.61
CA VAL A 181 -17.71 -11.56 -13.56
C VAL A 181 -18.35 -10.36 -12.83
N GLN A 182 -19.23 -10.63 -11.88
CA GLN A 182 -19.86 -9.58 -11.08
C GLN A 182 -18.85 -8.93 -10.14
N ALA A 183 -17.99 -9.72 -9.49
CA ALA A 183 -16.95 -9.22 -8.60
C ALA A 183 -15.95 -8.30 -9.33
N LEU A 184 -15.62 -8.60 -10.58
CA LEU A 184 -14.76 -7.76 -11.42
C LEU A 184 -15.48 -6.51 -11.96
N GLY A 185 -16.79 -6.37 -11.72
CA GLY A 185 -17.60 -5.27 -12.28
C GLY A 185 -17.82 -5.39 -13.79
N LEU A 186 -17.65 -6.60 -14.36
CA LEU A 186 -17.79 -6.85 -15.80
C LEU A 186 -19.23 -7.15 -16.23
N GLY A 187 -20.15 -7.38 -15.29
CA GLY A 187 -21.55 -7.73 -15.57
C GLY A 187 -22.28 -6.82 -16.57
N PRO A 188 -22.07 -5.49 -16.61
CA PRO A 188 -22.69 -4.63 -17.62
C PRO A 188 -22.16 -4.81 -19.06
N TYR A 189 -21.06 -5.53 -19.25
CA TYR A 189 -20.33 -5.62 -20.51
C TYR A 189 -20.35 -7.03 -21.14
N VAL A 190 -20.94 -8.03 -20.49
CA VAL A 190 -20.99 -9.43 -20.96
C VAL A 190 -22.39 -10.01 -20.90
#